data_AF-A0A1Q4VBF4-F1
#
_entry.id   AF-A0A1Q4VBF4-F1
#
_cell.length_a   1.000
_cell.length_b   1.000
_cell.length_c   1.000
_cell.angle_alpha   90.00
_cell.angle_beta   90.00
_cell.angle_gamma   90.00
#
_symmetry.space_group_name_H-M   'P 1'
#
loop_
_entity.id
_entity.type
_entity.pdbx_description
1 polymer ?
#
loop_
_entity_poly.entity_id
_entity_poly.type
_entity_poly.pdbx_seq_one_letter_code
_entity_poly.pdbx_strand_id
1 'polypeptide(L)'
;MPKESMPLAAGYLTAAAQADPVVGPEFDVGIQNFRGGESLGSMARTIFSGVVPDVLAFSVLGWNLNQFGALAETYKSVRPDGWVVFGGTHVAHQAERVFRRFPEVDVVANGEGEFTFRDLLLAVLEEKSPHDLAQVPGISYRDEEGTIHTTAEAPRIDDLDIIPSPFLTGAIPLLDHNGRFPYDVALMETNRGCPYKCSFCYWGGAVGQRMRDFSRERLRAELDLFGYHQIPTVVLCDSNFGMRQPDAEFVEDLVRTREKYGFPRSLETSWAKNKSKTFHNIIRRMKAEGFQSSFTVALQTLDDTALRDMGRSNMRLNQWKDLAAWLAAEGLDAYAELIWGAPGETVDSFLTGYDRLSEHVSRIAVYPLLLLPNTNYTENREEHGFVTVRGDNDDFEYVLANRTVTVAENTMMQRFMFWARMMSENMYFRHIWVPLRELAGLTQSAALLMLSDWFQDSADPAVAELLGHGREFTDSGLVVESLHKLYADPRFAPIFQRWWDEAILPKVPERHRPLLNEIFRYDNTTRPIYAGAGAEDAEVRSIDGLPHYVRSGLRFQYAMPQVLDAIRASRPFDDEPSPVELTLAYRIGFDDYLDNHELATYYAGRCLDIR
;
A
#
# COMPACT_ATOMS: atom_id res chain seq x y z
N MET A 1 4.90 12.08 18.10
CA MET A 1 3.50 12.22 17.67
C MET A 1 3.32 11.29 16.50
N PRO A 2 2.21 10.55 16.39
CA PRO A 2 1.94 9.81 15.17
C PRO A 2 1.84 10.83 14.04
N LYS A 3 2.18 10.45 12.81
CA LYS A 3 2.20 11.32 11.64
C LYS A 3 0.90 11.15 10.85
N GLU A 4 0.62 12.08 9.94
CA GLU A 4 -0.58 12.09 9.10
C GLU A 4 -0.30 11.69 7.64
N SER A 5 -1.31 11.16 6.95
CA SER A 5 -1.31 11.17 5.49
C SER A 5 -1.41 12.60 4.98
N MET A 6 -0.57 12.98 4.00
CA MET A 6 -0.60 14.32 3.44
C MET A 6 -1.84 14.52 2.53
N PRO A 7 -2.65 15.57 2.72
CA PRO A 7 -3.93 15.73 2.00
C PRO A 7 -3.73 16.34 0.59
N LEU A 8 -2.97 15.66 -0.28
CA LEU A 8 -2.53 16.21 -1.57
C LEU A 8 -3.69 16.71 -2.46
N ALA A 9 -4.75 15.91 -2.60
CA ALA A 9 -5.92 16.29 -3.41
C ALA A 9 -6.60 17.56 -2.87
N ALA A 10 -6.86 17.64 -1.56
CA ALA A 10 -7.44 18.83 -0.94
C ALA A 10 -6.51 20.05 -1.02
N GLY A 11 -5.19 19.82 -1.00
CA GLY A 11 -4.19 20.85 -1.26
C GLY A 11 -4.35 21.48 -2.64
N TYR A 12 -4.48 20.66 -3.70
CA TYR A 12 -4.70 21.17 -5.06
C TYR A 12 -6.00 21.96 -5.17
N LEU A 13 -7.10 21.48 -4.56
CA LEU A 13 -8.37 22.21 -4.54
C LEU A 13 -8.23 23.58 -3.84
N THR A 14 -7.57 23.59 -2.69
CA THR A 14 -7.34 24.80 -1.89
C THR A 14 -6.46 25.80 -2.64
N ALA A 15 -5.36 25.33 -3.23
CA ALA A 15 -4.46 26.17 -3.99
C ALA A 15 -5.13 26.77 -5.25
N ALA A 16 -5.97 25.98 -5.94
CA ALA A 16 -6.74 26.46 -7.09
C ALA A 16 -7.79 27.52 -6.70
N ALA A 17 -8.52 27.31 -5.61
CA ALA A 17 -9.50 28.27 -5.10
C ALA A 17 -8.83 29.57 -4.64
N GLN A 18 -7.73 29.49 -3.88
CA GLN A 18 -7.02 30.66 -3.35
C GLN A 18 -6.32 31.48 -4.42
N ALA A 19 -5.85 30.85 -5.50
CA ALA A 19 -5.18 31.56 -6.59
C ALA A 19 -6.14 32.26 -7.55
N ASP A 20 -7.42 31.91 -7.53
CA ASP A 20 -8.41 32.56 -8.38
C ASP A 20 -8.68 34.00 -7.88
N PRO A 21 -8.66 35.00 -8.78
CA PRO A 21 -8.75 36.41 -8.39
C PRO A 21 -10.12 36.83 -7.86
N VAL A 22 -11.16 36.02 -8.07
CA VAL A 22 -12.52 36.29 -7.57
C VAL A 22 -12.80 35.45 -6.33
N VAL A 23 -12.49 34.16 -6.35
CA VAL A 23 -12.73 33.25 -5.21
C VAL A 23 -11.76 33.53 -4.06
N GLY A 24 -10.47 33.70 -4.34
CA GLY A 24 -9.43 33.79 -3.30
C GLY A 24 -9.64 34.90 -2.27
N PRO A 25 -10.04 36.13 -2.65
CA PRO A 25 -10.33 37.20 -1.70
C PRO A 25 -11.62 37.02 -0.88
N GLU A 26 -12.58 36.23 -1.39
CA GLU A 26 -13.93 36.13 -0.83
C GLU A 26 -14.14 34.88 0.04
N PHE A 27 -13.28 33.86 -0.08
CA PHE A 27 -13.38 32.63 0.69
C PHE A 27 -12.18 32.38 1.62
N ASP A 28 -12.48 31.99 2.85
CA ASP A 28 -11.52 31.36 3.76
C ASP A 28 -11.56 29.83 3.55
N VAL A 29 -10.62 29.29 2.77
CA VAL A 29 -10.56 27.86 2.44
C VAL A 29 -9.57 27.15 3.35
N GLY A 30 -10.07 26.23 4.19
CA GLY A 30 -9.28 25.43 5.11
C GLY A 30 -9.34 23.92 4.82
N ILE A 31 -8.26 23.21 5.12
CA ILE A 31 -8.19 21.74 5.03
C ILE A 31 -8.33 21.14 6.43
N GLN A 32 -9.31 20.26 6.60
CA GLN A 32 -9.46 19.44 7.81
C GLN A 32 -9.00 18.02 7.49
N ASN A 33 -7.81 17.66 7.99
CA ASN A 33 -7.20 16.35 7.76
C ASN A 33 -7.36 15.47 9.00
N PHE A 34 -7.90 14.27 8.81
CA PHE A 34 -8.15 13.32 9.90
C PHE A 34 -7.46 12.00 9.61
N ARG A 35 -6.93 11.37 10.67
CA ARG A 35 -6.31 10.05 10.55
C ARG A 35 -7.37 8.96 10.47
N GLY A 36 -6.96 7.81 9.93
CA GLY A 36 -7.75 6.59 10.03
C GLY A 36 -8.07 6.27 11.49
N GLY A 37 -9.32 5.89 11.76
CA GLY A 37 -9.80 5.57 13.11
C GLY A 37 -10.30 6.77 13.93
N GLU A 38 -10.19 8.00 13.43
CA GLU A 38 -10.77 9.17 14.10
C GLU A 38 -12.29 9.05 14.21
N SER A 39 -12.86 9.32 15.40
CA SER A 39 -14.30 9.16 15.62
C SER A 39 -15.12 10.29 14.96
N LEU A 40 -16.33 9.97 14.50
CA LEU A 40 -17.28 10.96 13.95
C LEU A 40 -17.51 12.14 14.90
N GLY A 41 -17.68 11.87 16.20
CA GLY A 41 -17.88 12.94 17.19
C GLY A 41 -16.67 13.85 17.36
N SER A 42 -15.46 13.33 17.19
CA SER A 42 -14.23 14.13 17.22
C SER A 42 -14.12 15.00 15.96
N MET A 43 -14.31 14.41 14.78
CA MET A 43 -14.34 15.14 13.51
C MET A 43 -15.39 16.27 13.54
N ALA A 44 -16.63 15.97 13.95
CA ALA A 44 -17.70 16.96 14.04
C ALA A 44 -17.37 18.11 15.01
N ARG A 45 -16.78 17.82 16.18
CA ARG A 45 -16.34 18.88 17.11
C ARG A 45 -15.25 19.76 16.50
N THR A 46 -14.28 19.16 15.81
CA THR A 46 -13.22 19.92 15.15
C THR A 46 -13.78 20.83 14.05
N ILE A 47 -14.66 20.32 13.20
CA ILE A 47 -15.21 21.09 12.07
C ILE A 47 -16.21 22.15 12.54
N PHE A 48 -17.06 21.85 13.53
CA PHE A 48 -18.22 22.70 13.88
C PHE A 48 -18.08 23.48 15.19
N SER A 49 -16.95 23.39 15.91
CA SER A 49 -16.75 24.18 17.15
C SER A 49 -16.45 25.65 16.90
N GLY A 50 -15.95 25.99 15.71
CA GLY A 50 -15.65 27.36 15.29
C GLY A 50 -16.76 27.95 14.43
N VAL A 51 -16.35 28.75 13.44
CA VAL A 51 -17.26 29.19 12.37
C VAL A 51 -17.60 27.98 11.51
N VAL A 52 -18.89 27.64 11.44
CA VAL A 52 -19.37 26.54 10.61
C VAL A 52 -19.25 26.96 9.14
N PRO A 53 -18.63 26.14 8.27
CA PRO A 53 -18.40 26.53 6.88
C PRO A 53 -19.71 26.67 6.09
N ASP A 54 -19.70 27.47 5.03
CA ASP A 54 -20.81 27.58 4.07
C ASP A 54 -20.81 26.44 3.05
N VAL A 55 -19.62 25.90 2.75
CA VAL A 55 -19.42 24.77 1.84
C VAL A 55 -18.55 23.74 2.54
N LEU A 56 -19.05 22.50 2.65
CA LEU A 56 -18.32 21.36 3.17
C LEU A 56 -18.04 20.37 2.03
N ALA A 57 -16.78 20.33 1.58
CA ALA A 57 -16.33 19.48 0.48
C ALA A 57 -15.51 18.29 0.98
N PHE A 58 -15.78 17.11 0.43
CA PHE A 58 -15.15 15.86 0.83
C PHE A 58 -14.37 15.23 -0.33
N SER A 59 -13.13 14.81 -0.05
CA SER A 59 -12.35 13.94 -0.94
C SER A 59 -12.65 12.47 -0.60
N VAL A 60 -13.60 11.90 -1.34
CA VAL A 60 -14.24 10.62 -1.04
C VAL A 60 -13.53 9.45 -1.72
N LEU A 61 -13.21 8.45 -0.90
CA LEU A 61 -12.60 7.17 -1.23
C LEU A 61 -13.45 6.04 -0.62
N GLY A 62 -13.22 4.79 -1.03
CA GLY A 62 -14.04 3.66 -0.57
C GLY A 62 -14.05 3.47 0.95
N TRP A 63 -12.95 3.78 1.64
CA TRP A 63 -12.84 3.63 3.09
C TRP A 63 -13.40 4.78 3.93
N ASN A 64 -13.79 5.90 3.33
CA ASN A 64 -14.30 7.08 4.08
C ASN A 64 -15.72 7.52 3.67
N LEU A 65 -16.33 6.90 2.65
CA LEU A 65 -17.65 7.27 2.14
C LEU A 65 -18.72 7.28 3.24
N ASN A 66 -18.76 6.23 4.07
CA ASN A 66 -19.79 6.07 5.09
C ASN A 66 -19.66 7.13 6.19
N GLN A 67 -18.43 7.39 6.63
CA GLN A 67 -18.12 8.38 7.66
C GLN A 67 -18.41 9.80 7.15
N PHE A 68 -18.05 10.09 5.90
CA PHE A 68 -18.31 11.41 5.30
C PHE A 68 -19.79 11.64 5.02
N GLY A 69 -20.56 10.59 4.68
CA GLY A 69 -22.02 10.65 4.62
C GLY A 69 -22.65 11.03 5.95
N ALA A 70 -22.24 10.38 7.04
CA ALA A 70 -22.72 10.72 8.39
C ALA A 70 -22.31 12.14 8.84
N LEU A 71 -21.12 12.61 8.45
CA LEU A 71 -20.71 13.99 8.68
C LEU A 71 -21.51 14.99 7.86
N ALA A 72 -21.89 14.67 6.62
CA ALA A 72 -22.78 15.50 5.80
C ALA A 72 -24.16 15.66 6.45
N GLU A 73 -24.73 14.57 6.98
CA GLU A 73 -25.99 14.61 7.75
C GLU A 73 -25.88 15.51 8.98
N THR A 74 -24.80 15.36 9.74
CA THR A 74 -24.52 16.20 10.90
C THR A 74 -24.36 17.67 10.49
N TYR A 75 -23.66 17.93 9.39
CA TYR A 75 -23.43 19.27 8.87
C TYR A 75 -24.75 19.94 8.48
N LYS A 76 -25.63 19.27 7.71
CA LYS A 76 -26.95 19.82 7.35
C LYS A 76 -27.84 20.09 8.56
N SER A 77 -27.66 19.36 9.66
CA SER A 77 -28.37 19.65 10.92
C SER A 77 -27.92 20.96 11.58
N VAL A 78 -26.67 21.37 11.37
CA VAL A 78 -26.08 22.61 11.93
C VAL A 78 -26.19 23.78 10.95
N ARG A 79 -26.08 23.51 9.64
CA ARG A 79 -26.11 24.46 8.53
C ARG A 79 -27.04 23.93 7.41
N PRO A 80 -28.37 24.03 7.57
CA PRO A 80 -29.32 23.47 6.60
C PRO A 80 -29.14 23.99 5.17
N ASP A 81 -28.79 25.28 5.03
CA ASP A 81 -28.59 25.93 3.74
C ASP A 81 -27.16 25.78 3.20
N GLY A 82 -26.25 25.17 3.97
CA GLY A 82 -24.85 25.00 3.60
C GLY A 82 -24.68 23.90 2.55
N TRP A 83 -23.70 24.05 1.65
CA TRP A 83 -23.50 23.10 0.56
C TRP A 83 -22.65 21.91 0.99
N VAL A 84 -23.01 20.72 0.54
CA VAL A 84 -22.23 19.50 0.68
C VAL A 84 -21.79 19.03 -0.70
N VAL A 85 -20.48 18.98 -0.91
CA VAL A 85 -19.88 18.56 -2.18
C VAL A 85 -19.08 17.28 -1.97
N PHE A 86 -19.43 16.22 -2.68
CA PHE A 86 -18.65 14.99 -2.72
C PHE A 86 -17.83 14.95 -4.00
N GLY A 87 -16.51 14.79 -3.90
CA GLY A 87 -15.63 14.58 -5.04
C GLY A 87 -14.69 13.41 -4.78
N GLY A 88 -13.97 12.95 -5.80
CA GLY A 88 -13.02 11.84 -5.68
C GLY A 88 -13.41 10.61 -6.47
N THR A 89 -12.44 9.72 -6.64
CA THR A 89 -12.50 8.60 -7.60
C THR A 89 -13.62 7.61 -7.30
N HIS A 90 -14.00 7.46 -6.02
CA HIS A 90 -15.00 6.49 -5.56
C HIS A 90 -16.46 6.96 -5.74
N VAL A 91 -16.70 8.26 -5.96
CA VAL A 91 -18.06 8.83 -6.11
C VAL A 91 -18.30 9.44 -7.48
N ALA A 92 -17.24 9.80 -8.21
CA ALA A 92 -17.34 10.26 -9.58
C ALA A 92 -18.19 9.30 -10.42
N HIS A 93 -19.07 9.86 -11.25
CA HIS A 93 -20.01 9.17 -12.15
C HIS A 93 -20.98 8.21 -11.45
N GLN A 94 -21.23 8.38 -10.14
CA GLN A 94 -22.16 7.55 -9.35
C GLN A 94 -23.24 8.36 -8.64
N ALA A 95 -23.67 9.48 -9.23
CA ALA A 95 -24.62 10.41 -8.63
C ALA A 95 -25.92 9.74 -8.13
N GLU A 96 -26.51 8.85 -8.92
CA GLU A 96 -27.73 8.12 -8.52
C GLU A 96 -27.54 7.34 -7.22
N ARG A 97 -26.43 6.63 -7.09
CA ARG A 97 -26.11 5.85 -5.88
C ARG A 97 -25.84 6.76 -4.70
N VAL A 98 -25.04 7.81 -4.91
CA VAL A 98 -24.65 8.76 -3.85
C VAL A 98 -25.87 9.48 -3.31
N PHE A 99 -26.69 10.09 -4.17
CA PHE A 99 -27.85 10.88 -3.77
C PHE A 99 -28.96 10.04 -3.16
N ARG A 100 -29.14 8.80 -3.60
CA ARG A 100 -30.07 7.87 -2.95
C ARG A 100 -29.61 7.49 -1.54
N ARG A 101 -28.31 7.36 -1.32
CA ARG A 101 -27.74 6.91 -0.04
C ARG A 101 -27.55 8.06 0.95
N PHE A 102 -27.21 9.24 0.44
CA PHE A 102 -26.92 10.43 1.22
C PHE A 102 -27.72 11.61 0.65
N PRO A 103 -29.00 11.75 1.03
CA PRO A 103 -29.86 12.84 0.59
C PRO A 103 -29.33 14.24 0.93
N GLU A 104 -28.40 14.33 1.88
CA GLU A 104 -27.77 15.56 2.35
C GLU A 104 -26.63 16.04 1.45
N VAL A 105 -26.18 15.21 0.50
CA VAL A 105 -25.16 15.59 -0.49
C VAL A 105 -25.83 16.36 -1.62
N ASP A 106 -25.39 17.59 -1.87
CA ASP A 106 -25.98 18.46 -2.89
C ASP A 106 -25.36 18.21 -4.27
N VAL A 107 -24.04 18.08 -4.32
CA VAL A 107 -23.27 18.00 -5.57
C VAL A 107 -22.28 16.85 -5.53
N VAL A 108 -22.17 16.12 -6.64
CA VAL A 108 -21.07 15.18 -6.91
C VAL A 108 -20.17 15.76 -8.00
N ALA A 109 -18.90 16.01 -7.69
CA ALA A 109 -17.89 16.42 -8.66
C ALA A 109 -17.31 15.20 -9.40
N ASN A 110 -17.27 15.29 -10.72
CA ASN A 110 -16.84 14.23 -11.64
C ASN A 110 -15.55 14.63 -12.36
N GLY A 111 -14.52 13.77 -12.30
CA GLY A 111 -13.25 14.01 -12.98
C GLY A 111 -12.22 14.77 -12.13
N GLU A 112 -11.49 15.70 -12.77
CA GLU A 112 -10.47 16.55 -12.12
C GLU A 112 -11.16 17.69 -11.36
N GLY A 113 -10.84 17.83 -10.07
CA GLY A 113 -11.65 18.62 -9.15
C GLY A 113 -11.21 20.08 -8.97
N GLU A 114 -10.00 20.45 -9.39
CA GLU A 114 -9.38 21.73 -9.06
C GLU A 114 -10.21 22.93 -9.53
N PHE A 115 -10.52 22.95 -10.83
CA PHE A 115 -11.30 24.03 -11.41
C PHE A 115 -12.81 23.85 -11.22
N THR A 116 -13.30 22.61 -11.16
CA THR A 116 -14.71 22.35 -10.83
C THR A 116 -15.05 22.84 -9.42
N PHE A 117 -14.16 22.65 -8.45
CA PHE A 117 -14.34 23.16 -7.09
C PHE A 117 -14.34 24.70 -7.06
N ARG A 118 -13.40 25.34 -7.75
CA ARG A 118 -13.42 26.80 -7.95
C ARG A 118 -14.74 27.27 -8.58
N ASP A 119 -15.22 26.60 -9.61
CA ASP A 119 -16.46 26.99 -10.31
C ASP A 119 -17.70 26.82 -9.43
N LEU A 120 -17.72 25.83 -8.53
CA LEU A 120 -18.75 25.71 -7.50
C LEU A 120 -18.70 26.88 -6.50
N LEU A 121 -17.51 27.31 -6.08
CA LEU A 121 -17.36 28.47 -5.20
C LEU A 121 -17.78 29.79 -5.90
N LEU A 122 -17.51 29.93 -7.20
CA LEU A 122 -18.04 31.04 -8.01
C LEU A 122 -19.57 31.03 -8.04
N ALA A 123 -20.19 29.86 -8.23
CA ALA A 123 -21.65 29.73 -8.18
C ALA A 123 -22.23 30.14 -6.82
N VAL A 124 -21.53 29.83 -5.72
CA VAL A 124 -21.91 30.29 -4.37
C VAL A 124 -21.85 31.82 -4.26
N LEU A 125 -20.81 32.48 -4.79
CA LEU A 125 -20.71 33.95 -4.81
C LEU A 125 -21.78 34.62 -5.67
N GLU A 126 -22.19 33.96 -6.74
CA GLU A 126 -23.30 34.38 -7.60
C GLU A 126 -24.69 34.11 -6.97
N GLU A 127 -24.73 33.67 -5.71
CA GLU A 127 -25.95 33.32 -4.96
C GLU A 127 -26.81 32.28 -5.71
N LYS A 128 -26.17 31.35 -6.43
CA LYS A 128 -26.86 30.25 -7.10
C LYS A 128 -27.44 29.27 -6.07
N SER A 129 -28.46 28.53 -6.49
CA SER A 129 -28.95 27.38 -5.75
C SER A 129 -28.09 26.15 -6.08
N PRO A 130 -27.80 25.25 -5.12
CA PRO A 130 -27.21 23.96 -5.44
C PRO A 130 -28.12 23.08 -6.32
N HIS A 131 -29.38 23.50 -6.49
CA HIS A 131 -30.38 22.89 -7.37
C HIS A 131 -30.45 23.50 -8.77
N ASP A 132 -29.62 24.51 -9.10
CA ASP A 132 -29.53 25.12 -10.43
C ASP A 132 -28.07 25.40 -10.82
N LEU A 133 -27.37 24.34 -11.25
CA LEU A 133 -25.95 24.37 -11.58
C LEU A 133 -25.66 23.90 -13.01
N ALA A 134 -26.61 24.07 -13.93
CA ALA A 134 -26.50 23.58 -15.31
C ALA A 134 -25.28 24.13 -16.08
N GLN A 135 -24.71 25.26 -15.63
CA GLN A 135 -23.56 25.93 -16.24
C GLN A 135 -22.20 25.49 -15.65
N VAL A 136 -22.18 24.77 -14.53
CA VAL A 136 -20.94 24.27 -13.92
C VAL A 136 -20.59 22.94 -14.59
N PRO A 137 -19.46 22.82 -15.32
CA PRO A 137 -19.11 21.57 -15.99
C PRO A 137 -18.57 20.53 -15.02
N GLY A 138 -18.75 19.24 -15.36
CA GLY A 138 -18.15 18.13 -14.64
C GLY A 138 -18.80 17.83 -13.28
N ILE A 139 -20.09 18.13 -13.10
CA ILE A 139 -20.81 17.83 -11.86
C ILE A 139 -22.13 17.09 -12.11
N SER A 140 -22.62 16.45 -11.06
CA SER A 140 -24.00 15.99 -10.95
C SER A 140 -24.67 16.65 -9.75
N TYR A 141 -25.93 17.03 -9.88
CA TYR A 141 -26.74 17.66 -8.82
C TYR A 141 -28.22 17.23 -8.92
N ARG A 142 -29.04 17.57 -7.93
CA ARG A 142 -30.50 17.38 -7.98
C ARG A 142 -31.19 18.72 -8.15
N ASP A 143 -32.17 18.83 -9.05
CA ASP A 143 -33.04 20.01 -9.09
C ASP A 143 -34.03 20.03 -7.90
N GLU A 144 -34.88 21.06 -7.83
CA GLU A 144 -35.87 21.22 -6.76
C GLU A 144 -36.91 20.08 -6.75
N GLU A 145 -37.18 19.48 -7.90
CA GLU A 145 -38.04 18.30 -8.05
C GLU A 145 -37.34 16.98 -7.67
N GLY A 146 -36.05 17.02 -7.38
CA GLY A 146 -35.22 15.85 -7.03
C GLY A 146 -34.71 15.07 -8.25
N THR A 147 -34.89 15.58 -9.45
CA THR A 147 -34.36 14.99 -10.69
C THR A 147 -32.84 15.15 -10.73
N ILE A 148 -32.14 14.07 -11.02
CA ILE A 148 -30.68 14.09 -11.12
C ILE A 148 -30.26 14.64 -12.49
N HIS A 149 -29.48 15.71 -12.47
CA HIS A 149 -28.83 16.28 -13.65
C HIS A 149 -27.34 15.97 -13.61
N THR A 150 -26.77 15.59 -14.75
CA THR A 150 -25.31 15.51 -14.95
C THR A 150 -24.94 16.43 -16.08
N THR A 151 -24.07 17.39 -15.79
CA THR A 151 -23.62 18.41 -16.73
C THR A 151 -22.60 17.84 -17.71
N ALA A 152 -22.26 18.60 -18.74
CA ALA A 152 -21.20 18.21 -19.68
C ALA A 152 -19.88 17.99 -18.93
N GLU A 153 -19.10 16.99 -19.35
CA GLU A 153 -17.79 16.71 -18.74
C GLU A 153 -16.87 17.93 -18.82
N ALA A 154 -16.18 18.23 -17.72
CA ALA A 154 -15.13 19.22 -17.73
C ALA A 154 -13.98 18.75 -18.64
N PRO A 155 -13.42 19.63 -19.50
CA PRO A 155 -12.26 19.27 -20.28
C PRO A 155 -11.11 18.82 -19.38
N ARG A 156 -10.46 17.73 -19.79
CA ARG A 156 -9.22 17.26 -19.16
C ARG A 156 -8.18 18.38 -19.12
N ILE A 157 -7.50 18.54 -17.99
CA ILE A 157 -6.46 19.57 -17.82
C ILE A 157 -5.24 19.12 -18.63
N ASP A 158 -4.97 19.78 -19.76
CA ASP A 158 -3.90 19.38 -20.69
C ASP A 158 -2.54 19.95 -20.29
N ASP A 159 -2.50 21.23 -19.90
CA ASP A 159 -1.34 21.88 -19.30
C ASP A 159 -1.48 21.81 -17.78
N LEU A 160 -0.64 21.04 -17.09
CA LEU A 160 -0.75 20.87 -15.64
C LEU A 160 -0.24 22.09 -14.86
N ASP A 161 0.57 22.96 -15.47
CA ASP A 161 1.15 24.11 -14.77
C ASP A 161 0.13 25.21 -14.47
N ILE A 162 -1.04 25.19 -15.10
CA ILE A 162 -2.14 26.09 -14.74
C ILE A 162 -2.72 25.79 -13.35
N ILE A 163 -2.48 24.58 -12.83
CA ILE A 163 -2.91 24.19 -11.48
C ILE A 163 -1.92 24.78 -10.47
N PRO A 164 -2.32 25.64 -9.54
CA PRO A 164 -1.39 26.17 -8.54
C PRO A 164 -0.74 25.07 -7.69
N SER A 165 0.53 25.25 -7.33
CA SER A 165 1.24 24.27 -6.49
C SER A 165 0.81 24.37 -5.04
N PRO A 166 0.28 23.29 -4.43
CA PRO A 166 -0.15 23.32 -3.04
C PRO A 166 1.00 23.54 -2.05
N PHE A 167 2.23 23.27 -2.46
CA PHE A 167 3.43 23.47 -1.66
C PHE A 167 3.94 24.91 -1.78
N LEU A 168 4.04 25.43 -3.01
CA LEU A 168 4.58 26.78 -3.25
C LEU A 168 3.59 27.87 -2.82
N THR A 169 2.29 27.60 -2.87
CA THR A 169 1.28 28.54 -2.34
C THR A 169 1.12 28.47 -0.82
N GLY A 170 1.63 27.41 -0.18
CA GLY A 170 1.42 27.15 1.25
C GLY A 170 0.02 26.60 1.59
N ALA A 171 -0.77 26.17 0.59
CA ALA A 171 -2.07 25.54 0.81
C ALA A 171 -1.95 24.24 1.65
N ILE A 172 -0.84 23.50 1.50
CA ILE A 172 -0.45 22.43 2.43
C ILE A 172 0.66 22.95 3.34
N PRO A 173 0.44 23.03 4.66
CA PRO A 173 1.50 23.42 5.59
C PRO A 173 2.54 22.30 5.71
N LEU A 174 3.77 22.55 5.27
CA LEU A 174 4.85 21.56 5.37
C LEU A 174 5.35 21.34 6.80
N LEU A 175 5.12 22.29 7.71
CA LEU A 175 5.56 22.22 9.10
C LEU A 175 4.39 22.47 10.06
N ASP A 176 4.37 21.73 11.18
CA ASP A 176 3.49 21.99 12.32
C ASP A 176 3.93 23.25 13.11
N HIS A 177 3.18 23.61 14.14
CA HIS A 177 3.51 24.73 15.03
C HIS A 177 4.85 24.59 15.78
N ASN A 178 5.45 23.40 15.77
CA ASN A 178 6.78 23.13 16.35
C ASN A 178 7.89 23.11 15.30
N GLY A 179 7.60 23.45 14.05
CA GLY A 179 8.55 23.41 12.95
C GLY A 179 8.91 22.00 12.49
N ARG A 180 8.03 21.00 12.70
CA ARG A 180 8.25 19.61 12.29
C ARG A 180 7.36 19.22 11.14
N PHE A 181 7.87 18.38 10.24
CA PHE A 181 7.06 17.75 9.18
C PHE A 181 5.99 16.83 9.81
N PRO A 182 4.68 17.15 9.66
CA PRO A 182 3.62 16.43 10.38
C PRO A 182 3.17 15.15 9.67
N TYR A 183 3.63 14.91 8.43
CA TYR A 183 3.17 13.80 7.60
C TYR A 183 4.13 12.60 7.60
N ASP A 184 3.61 11.43 7.26
CA ASP A 184 4.40 10.19 7.10
C ASP A 184 5.45 10.36 6.02
N VAL A 185 5.00 10.86 4.86
CA VAL A 185 5.77 11.12 3.66
C VAL A 185 5.23 12.34 2.94
N ALA A 186 6.05 12.99 2.10
CA ALA A 186 5.56 14.00 1.16
C ALA A 186 5.07 13.32 -0.12
N LEU A 187 3.77 13.38 -0.36
CA LEU A 187 3.15 12.93 -1.62
C LEU A 187 3.35 13.97 -2.72
N MET A 188 3.88 13.58 -3.87
CA MET A 188 4.12 14.51 -4.99
C MET A 188 3.66 13.88 -6.29
N GLU A 189 3.04 14.66 -7.17
CA GLU A 189 2.66 14.23 -8.51
C GLU A 189 3.61 14.87 -9.52
N THR A 190 4.26 14.07 -10.37
CA THR A 190 5.08 14.61 -11.48
C THR A 190 4.29 14.62 -12.79
N ASN A 191 3.32 13.72 -12.93
CA ASN A 191 2.49 13.60 -14.11
C ASN A 191 1.10 12.98 -13.83
N ARG A 192 0.15 13.24 -14.72
CA ARG A 192 -1.19 12.64 -14.74
C ARG A 192 -1.41 11.76 -15.95
N GLY A 193 -1.77 10.51 -15.71
CA GLY A 193 -2.23 9.55 -16.71
C GLY A 193 -1.53 8.20 -16.60
N CYS A 194 -2.01 7.21 -17.35
CA CYS A 194 -1.40 5.88 -17.42
C CYS A 194 -1.55 5.32 -18.83
N PRO A 195 -0.49 4.88 -19.52
CA PRO A 195 -0.61 4.38 -20.89
C PRO A 195 -1.29 3.00 -20.98
N TYR A 196 -1.54 2.34 -19.83
CA TYR A 196 -2.13 1.01 -19.74
C TYR A 196 -3.64 1.07 -19.50
N LYS A 197 -4.37 0.02 -19.91
CA LYS A 197 -5.84 -0.11 -19.74
C LYS A 197 -6.22 -1.35 -18.91
N CYS A 198 -5.61 -1.51 -17.73
CA CYS A 198 -5.89 -2.68 -16.90
C CYS A 198 -7.36 -2.68 -16.43
N SER A 199 -8.07 -3.80 -16.60
CA SER A 199 -9.53 -3.85 -16.44
C SER A 199 -10.01 -3.57 -15.01
N PHE A 200 -9.19 -3.86 -14.01
CA PHE A 200 -9.46 -3.61 -12.59
C PHE A 200 -9.08 -2.20 -12.11
N CYS A 201 -8.43 -1.38 -12.96
CA CYS A 201 -7.73 -0.18 -12.51
C CYS A 201 -8.46 1.11 -12.92
N TYR A 202 -8.76 1.96 -11.93
CA TYR A 202 -9.33 3.28 -12.16
C TYR A 202 -8.44 4.18 -13.03
N TRP A 203 -7.12 4.14 -12.86
CA TRP A 203 -6.18 4.99 -13.64
C TRP A 203 -6.28 4.76 -15.14
N GLY A 204 -6.27 3.49 -15.57
CA GLY A 204 -6.24 3.15 -17.01
C GLY A 204 -7.58 3.38 -17.72
N GLY A 205 -8.69 3.21 -17.01
CA GLY A 205 -10.04 3.43 -17.53
C GLY A 205 -10.50 4.88 -17.40
N ALA A 206 -10.53 5.40 -16.18
CA ALA A 206 -11.15 6.68 -15.86
C ALA A 206 -10.20 7.89 -15.94
N VAL A 207 -8.92 7.77 -15.55
CA VAL A 207 -7.96 8.91 -15.54
C VAL A 207 -7.47 9.30 -16.95
N GLY A 208 -7.55 8.37 -17.90
CA GLY A 208 -7.20 8.58 -19.30
C GLY A 208 -5.74 8.22 -19.63
N GLN A 209 -5.51 7.93 -20.91
CA GLN A 209 -4.26 7.30 -21.35
C GLN A 209 -3.11 8.25 -21.66
N ARG A 210 -3.43 9.51 -21.96
CA ARG A 210 -2.43 10.52 -22.28
C ARG A 210 -1.78 10.99 -20.99
N MET A 211 -0.48 10.73 -20.87
CA MET A 211 0.33 11.27 -19.79
C MET A 211 0.61 12.76 -20.05
N ARG A 212 0.40 13.58 -19.03
CA ARG A 212 0.64 15.03 -19.02
C ARG A 212 1.56 15.33 -17.84
N ASP A 213 2.58 16.14 -18.05
CA ASP A 213 3.63 16.37 -17.06
C ASP A 213 3.49 17.78 -16.46
N PHE A 214 3.81 17.91 -15.17
CA PHE A 214 4.14 19.22 -14.61
C PHE A 214 5.50 19.66 -15.14
N SER A 215 5.75 20.97 -15.26
CA SER A 215 7.07 21.41 -15.73
C SER A 215 8.18 21.07 -14.75
N ARG A 216 9.35 20.76 -15.31
CA ARG A 216 10.58 20.56 -14.56
C ARG A 216 10.92 21.75 -13.66
N GLU A 217 10.63 22.97 -14.09
CA GLU A 217 10.87 24.19 -13.30
C GLU A 217 10.06 24.19 -12.00
N ARG A 218 8.76 23.90 -12.10
CA ARG A 218 7.90 23.76 -10.93
C ARG A 218 8.35 22.63 -10.02
N LEU A 219 8.56 21.43 -10.56
CA LEU A 219 8.97 20.26 -9.77
C LEU A 219 10.30 20.53 -9.05
N ARG A 220 11.22 21.27 -9.69
CA ARG A 220 12.48 21.71 -9.10
C ARG A 220 12.26 22.64 -7.89
N ALA A 221 11.35 23.60 -8.00
CA ALA A 221 11.03 24.53 -6.92
C ALA A 221 10.39 23.80 -5.73
N GLU A 222 9.47 22.86 -5.98
CA GLU A 222 8.85 22.03 -4.96
C GLU A 222 9.89 21.14 -4.25
N LEU A 223 10.81 20.52 -5.00
CA LEU A 223 11.92 19.75 -4.42
C LEU A 223 12.84 20.63 -3.57
N ASP A 224 13.20 21.83 -4.03
CA ASP A 224 14.05 22.75 -3.26
C ASP A 224 13.38 23.14 -1.92
N LEU A 225 12.05 23.29 -1.91
CA LEU A 225 11.27 23.53 -0.70
C LEU A 225 11.30 22.30 0.23
N PHE A 226 11.12 21.09 -0.31
CA PHE A 226 11.21 19.85 0.47
C PHE A 226 12.60 19.63 1.07
N GLY A 227 13.66 19.91 0.30
CA GLY A 227 15.04 19.86 0.77
C GLY A 227 15.30 20.87 1.89
N TYR A 228 14.85 22.12 1.71
CA TYR A 228 14.98 23.17 2.71
C TYR A 228 14.31 22.80 4.04
N HIS A 229 13.10 22.21 3.98
CA HIS A 229 12.37 21.74 5.17
C HIS A 229 12.79 20.35 5.67
N GLN A 230 13.88 19.79 5.12
CA GLN A 230 14.46 18.51 5.54
C GLN A 230 13.47 17.34 5.50
N ILE A 231 12.60 17.32 4.50
CA ILE A 231 11.61 16.25 4.31
C ILE A 231 12.35 14.95 3.97
N PRO A 232 12.15 13.86 4.73
CA PRO A 232 12.96 12.65 4.60
C PRO A 232 12.65 11.83 3.35
N THR A 233 11.36 11.67 3.06
CA THR A 233 10.85 10.74 2.04
C THR A 233 9.85 11.45 1.15
N VAL A 234 10.06 11.36 -0.16
CA VAL A 234 9.09 11.75 -1.18
C VAL A 234 8.47 10.50 -1.75
N VAL A 235 7.15 10.48 -1.89
CA VAL A 235 6.41 9.40 -2.53
C VAL A 235 5.69 9.96 -3.74
N LEU A 236 5.98 9.42 -4.92
CA LEU A 236 5.34 9.85 -6.15
C LEU A 236 3.97 9.19 -6.29
N CYS A 237 2.95 10.01 -6.52
CA CYS A 237 1.58 9.57 -6.81
C CYS A 237 1.37 9.20 -8.30
N ASP A 238 2.45 9.13 -9.07
CA ASP A 238 2.42 8.78 -10.48
C ASP A 238 2.03 7.30 -10.67
N SER A 239 1.37 7.01 -11.79
CA SER A 239 0.93 5.64 -12.08
C SER A 239 2.05 4.69 -12.51
N ASN A 240 3.12 5.22 -13.13
CA ASN A 240 4.30 4.48 -13.58
C ASN A 240 5.51 5.42 -13.72
N PHE A 241 6.53 5.26 -12.88
CA PHE A 241 7.75 6.08 -12.89
C PHE A 241 8.97 5.31 -13.41
N GLY A 242 9.78 5.96 -14.26
CA GLY A 242 10.98 5.40 -14.86
C GLY A 242 10.81 4.95 -16.32
N MET A 243 9.71 5.36 -16.97
CA MET A 243 9.38 5.04 -18.34
C MET A 243 9.87 6.10 -19.34
N ARG A 244 10.04 7.36 -18.90
CA ARG A 244 10.18 8.53 -19.79
C ARG A 244 11.38 9.40 -19.42
N GLN A 245 11.78 10.25 -20.36
CA GLN A 245 12.87 11.21 -20.16
C GLN A 245 12.61 12.19 -18.98
N PRO A 246 11.39 12.74 -18.78
CA PRO A 246 11.10 13.57 -17.61
C PRO A 246 11.38 12.87 -16.27
N ASP A 247 11.17 11.56 -16.16
CA ASP A 247 11.46 10.80 -14.94
C ASP A 247 12.97 10.82 -14.60
N ALA A 248 13.82 10.72 -15.63
CA ALA A 248 15.27 10.79 -15.45
C ALA A 248 15.71 12.21 -15.04
N GLU A 249 15.11 13.23 -15.65
CA GLU A 249 15.35 14.63 -15.33
C GLU A 249 14.91 15.00 -13.91
N PHE A 250 13.79 14.42 -13.46
CA PHE A 250 13.33 14.54 -12.07
C PHE A 250 14.36 13.96 -11.10
N VAL A 251 14.92 12.77 -11.40
CA VAL A 251 15.95 12.14 -10.56
C VAL A 251 17.23 12.99 -10.52
N GLU A 252 17.64 13.63 -11.63
CA GLU A 252 18.75 14.60 -11.60
C GLU A 252 18.47 15.75 -10.64
N ASP A 253 17.24 16.28 -10.67
CA ASP A 253 16.83 17.39 -9.80
C ASP A 253 16.69 16.97 -8.32
N LEU A 254 16.29 15.73 -8.08
CA LEU A 254 16.25 15.11 -6.75
C LEU A 254 17.66 14.99 -6.16
N VAL A 255 18.61 14.49 -6.94
CA VAL A 255 20.03 14.37 -6.55
C VAL A 255 20.59 15.76 -6.24
N ARG A 256 20.40 16.73 -7.13
CA ARG A 256 20.83 18.13 -6.92
C ARG A 256 20.30 18.70 -5.59
N THR A 257 19.03 18.45 -5.30
CA THR A 257 18.37 18.91 -4.07
C THR A 257 19.02 18.26 -2.84
N ARG A 258 19.25 16.95 -2.88
CA ARG A 258 19.91 16.22 -1.78
C ARG A 258 21.36 16.65 -1.58
N GLU A 259 22.12 16.91 -2.64
CA GLU A 259 23.48 17.45 -2.53
C GLU A 259 23.48 18.82 -1.83
N LYS A 260 22.48 19.65 -2.14
CA LYS A 260 22.33 21.01 -1.58
C LYS A 260 21.89 21.01 -0.11
N TYR A 261 20.94 20.15 0.27
CA TYR A 261 20.27 20.22 1.58
C TYR A 261 20.44 18.98 2.47
N GLY A 262 20.95 17.87 1.93
CA GLY A 262 21.00 16.56 2.60
C GLY A 262 19.68 15.77 2.57
N PHE A 263 18.65 16.31 1.91
CA PHE A 263 17.29 15.77 1.84
C PHE A 263 16.67 16.02 0.45
N PRO A 264 15.71 15.20 0.00
CA PRO A 264 15.22 13.96 0.63
C PRO A 264 16.23 12.82 0.52
N ARG A 265 16.04 11.74 1.30
CA ARG A 265 16.91 10.56 1.33
C ARG A 265 16.29 9.32 0.70
N SER A 266 14.95 9.32 0.59
CA SER A 266 14.18 8.21 0.04
C SER A 266 13.19 8.71 -1.00
N LEU A 267 12.99 7.88 -2.02
CA LEU A 267 11.98 8.09 -3.06
C LEU A 267 11.19 6.79 -3.19
N GLU A 268 9.89 6.81 -2.93
CA GLU A 268 9.01 5.69 -3.27
C GLU A 268 8.09 6.05 -4.43
N THR A 269 7.74 5.06 -5.24
CA THR A 269 6.92 5.29 -6.43
C THR A 269 6.33 3.99 -6.95
N SER A 270 5.26 4.09 -7.75
CA SER A 270 4.84 2.99 -8.62
C SER A 270 5.85 2.85 -9.77
N TRP A 271 6.70 1.84 -9.71
CA TRP A 271 7.75 1.65 -10.72
C TRP A 271 7.22 1.24 -12.09
N ALA A 272 7.96 1.67 -13.13
CA ALA A 272 7.71 1.34 -14.51
C ALA A 272 7.56 -0.16 -14.73
N LYS A 273 6.45 -0.55 -15.38
CA LYS A 273 6.21 -1.94 -15.76
C LYS A 273 7.07 -2.39 -16.95
N ASN A 274 7.67 -1.45 -17.68
CA ASN A 274 8.55 -1.72 -18.80
C ASN A 274 10.03 -1.46 -18.44
N LYS A 275 10.92 -2.28 -18.99
CA LYS A 275 12.34 -2.30 -18.63
C LYS A 275 13.14 -1.52 -19.66
N SER A 276 12.86 -0.23 -19.71
CA SER A 276 13.54 0.70 -20.62
C SER A 276 14.99 0.90 -20.17
N LYS A 277 15.85 1.37 -21.08
CA LYS A 277 17.20 1.84 -20.69
C LYS A 277 17.12 2.95 -19.65
N THR A 278 16.08 3.79 -19.75
CA THR A 278 15.79 4.87 -18.81
C THR A 278 15.59 4.34 -17.39
N PHE A 279 14.78 3.30 -17.21
CA PHE A 279 14.55 2.66 -15.92
C PHE A 279 15.88 2.22 -15.27
N HIS A 280 16.70 1.44 -15.98
CA HIS A 280 17.97 0.96 -15.45
C HIS A 280 18.93 2.11 -15.10
N ASN A 281 18.95 3.19 -15.88
CA ASN A 281 19.78 4.35 -15.61
C ASN A 281 19.33 5.10 -14.35
N ILE A 282 18.01 5.28 -14.17
CA ILE A 282 17.44 5.91 -12.97
C ILE A 282 17.83 5.12 -11.72
N ILE A 283 17.62 3.80 -11.73
CA ILE A 283 17.92 2.96 -10.56
C ILE A 283 19.40 3.02 -10.20
N ARG A 284 20.30 2.89 -11.19
CA ARG A 284 21.75 2.99 -10.96
C ARG A 284 22.16 4.35 -10.41
N ARG A 285 21.56 5.43 -10.93
CA ARG A 285 21.80 6.79 -10.46
C ARG A 285 21.36 6.95 -9.01
N MET A 286 20.13 6.57 -8.69
CA MET A 286 19.61 6.63 -7.32
C MET A 286 20.47 5.85 -6.34
N LYS A 287 20.86 4.62 -6.70
CA LYS A 287 21.75 3.77 -5.90
C LYS A 287 23.14 4.39 -5.71
N ALA A 288 23.75 4.91 -6.78
CA ALA A 288 25.08 5.53 -6.70
C ALA A 288 25.10 6.73 -5.76
N GLU A 289 24.00 7.47 -5.70
CA GLU A 289 23.82 8.60 -4.79
C GLU A 289 23.32 8.16 -3.41
N GLY A 290 23.02 6.87 -3.20
CA GLY A 290 22.61 6.31 -1.91
C GLY A 290 21.18 6.64 -1.50
N PHE A 291 20.26 6.79 -2.46
CA PHE A 291 18.82 6.89 -2.17
C PHE A 291 18.25 5.52 -1.80
N GLN A 292 17.27 5.51 -0.89
CA GLN A 292 16.50 4.33 -0.55
C GLN A 292 15.19 4.29 -1.33
N SER A 293 14.80 3.11 -1.81
CA SER A 293 13.50 2.84 -2.44
C SER A 293 13.18 1.35 -2.36
N SER A 294 11.90 1.00 -2.31
CA SER A 294 11.39 -0.35 -2.52
C SER A 294 11.08 -0.60 -4.01
N PHE A 295 11.51 -1.75 -4.52
CA PHE A 295 11.32 -2.10 -5.93
C PHE A 295 10.20 -3.12 -6.11
N THR A 296 9.05 -2.62 -6.51
CA THR A 296 7.84 -3.41 -6.77
C THR A 296 7.81 -3.97 -8.18
N VAL A 297 7.57 -5.27 -8.29
CA VAL A 297 7.24 -5.96 -9.54
C VAL A 297 5.74 -6.24 -9.56
N ALA A 298 4.95 -5.28 -10.03
CA ALA A 298 3.49 -5.37 -10.09
C ALA A 298 3.04 -6.29 -11.24
N LEU A 299 3.03 -7.60 -11.03
CA LEU A 299 2.67 -8.63 -12.03
C LEU A 299 1.16 -8.87 -12.08
N GLN A 300 0.51 -8.83 -10.91
CA GLN A 300 -0.87 -9.17 -10.59
C GLN A 300 -1.23 -10.63 -10.77
N THR A 301 -0.69 -11.31 -11.78
CA THR A 301 -0.81 -12.75 -11.97
C THR A 301 0.29 -13.24 -12.94
N LEU A 302 0.56 -14.55 -12.91
CA LEU A 302 1.39 -15.26 -13.88
C LEU A 302 0.57 -16.14 -14.86
N ASP A 303 -0.75 -16.14 -14.80
CA ASP A 303 -1.63 -16.86 -15.71
C ASP A 303 -1.93 -16.03 -16.98
N ASP A 304 -1.64 -16.61 -18.14
CA ASP A 304 -1.79 -15.92 -19.44
C ASP A 304 -3.24 -15.65 -19.83
N THR A 305 -4.20 -16.43 -19.31
CA THR A 305 -5.63 -16.20 -19.56
C THR A 305 -6.11 -15.02 -18.71
N ALA A 306 -5.84 -15.04 -17.41
CA ALA A 306 -6.16 -13.93 -16.52
C ALA A 306 -5.49 -12.62 -16.96
N LEU A 307 -4.21 -12.65 -17.37
CA LEU A 307 -3.52 -11.47 -17.90
C LEU A 307 -4.18 -10.90 -19.15
N ARG A 308 -4.69 -11.75 -20.05
CA ARG A 308 -5.40 -11.32 -21.25
C ARG A 308 -6.71 -10.62 -20.89
N ASP A 309 -7.48 -11.22 -20.00
CA ASP A 309 -8.78 -10.71 -19.56
C ASP A 309 -8.64 -9.43 -18.71
N MET A 310 -7.52 -9.27 -18.00
CA MET A 310 -7.13 -8.03 -17.32
C MET A 310 -6.67 -6.91 -18.27
N GLY A 311 -6.56 -7.15 -19.58
CA GLY A 311 -6.00 -6.16 -20.52
C GLY A 311 -4.49 -5.95 -20.35
N ARG A 312 -3.75 -6.98 -19.91
CA ARG A 312 -2.32 -6.96 -19.58
C ARG A 312 -1.44 -7.87 -20.46
N SER A 313 -2.00 -8.49 -21.49
CA SER A 313 -1.30 -9.38 -22.43
C SER A 313 -0.12 -8.72 -23.17
N ASN A 314 -0.16 -7.41 -23.40
CA ASN A 314 0.87 -6.66 -24.13
C ASN A 314 2.07 -6.25 -23.26
N MET A 315 2.04 -6.55 -21.97
CA MET A 315 3.14 -6.26 -21.07
C MET A 315 4.21 -7.35 -21.25
N ARG A 316 5.49 -6.98 -21.41
CA ARG A 316 6.63 -7.92 -21.43
C ARG A 316 6.87 -8.54 -20.03
N LEU A 317 5.82 -9.05 -19.40
CA LEU A 317 5.86 -9.70 -18.09
C LEU A 317 6.84 -10.87 -18.11
N ASN A 318 7.03 -11.52 -19.25
CA ASN A 318 7.93 -12.66 -19.49
C ASN A 318 9.41 -12.46 -19.06
N GLN A 319 9.85 -11.24 -18.75
CA GLN A 319 11.22 -10.97 -18.29
C GLN A 319 11.32 -10.73 -16.78
N TRP A 320 10.28 -10.95 -15.99
CA TRP A 320 10.29 -10.63 -14.55
C TRP A 320 11.43 -11.33 -13.80
N LYS A 321 11.79 -12.55 -14.21
CA LYS A 321 12.98 -13.28 -13.70
C LYS A 321 14.27 -12.50 -13.95
N ASP A 322 14.49 -12.00 -15.17
CA ASP A 322 15.68 -11.23 -15.53
C ASP A 322 15.77 -9.92 -14.74
N LEU A 323 14.62 -9.29 -14.45
CA LEU A 323 14.58 -8.07 -13.62
C LEU A 323 14.94 -8.38 -12.17
N ALA A 324 14.33 -9.41 -11.58
CA ALA A 324 14.65 -9.81 -10.22
C ALA A 324 16.13 -10.19 -10.08
N ALA A 325 16.67 -10.96 -11.04
CA ALA A 325 18.09 -11.29 -11.09
C ALA A 325 18.99 -10.06 -11.25
N TRP A 326 18.60 -9.09 -12.10
CA TRP A 326 19.33 -7.85 -12.29
C TRP A 326 19.31 -6.97 -11.02
N LEU A 327 18.15 -6.80 -10.38
CA LEU A 327 18.03 -6.07 -9.12
C LEU A 327 18.88 -6.72 -8.02
N ALA A 328 18.82 -8.05 -7.89
CA ALA A 328 19.65 -8.79 -6.95
C ALA A 328 21.16 -8.62 -7.23
N ALA A 329 21.58 -8.66 -8.50
CA ALA A 329 22.97 -8.39 -8.89
C ALA A 329 23.40 -6.95 -8.60
N GLU A 330 22.46 -6.00 -8.61
CA GLU A 330 22.66 -4.63 -8.16
C GLU A 330 22.51 -4.50 -6.63
N GLY A 331 22.36 -5.58 -5.87
CA GLY A 331 22.20 -5.54 -4.41
C GLY A 331 20.90 -4.88 -3.94
N LEU A 332 19.90 -4.83 -4.81
CA LEU A 332 18.56 -4.30 -4.52
C LEU A 332 17.59 -5.46 -4.34
N ASP A 333 16.73 -5.35 -3.33
CA ASP A 333 15.68 -6.33 -3.10
C ASP A 333 14.43 -5.96 -3.88
N ALA A 334 13.83 -6.95 -4.53
CA ALA A 334 12.60 -6.80 -5.28
C ALA A 334 11.50 -7.58 -4.58
N TYR A 335 10.33 -6.97 -4.45
CA TYR A 335 9.12 -7.69 -4.06
C TYR A 335 8.11 -7.68 -5.20
N ALA A 336 7.22 -8.65 -5.20
CA ALA A 336 6.20 -8.75 -6.23
C ALA A 336 4.79 -8.58 -5.67
N GLU A 337 3.88 -8.14 -6.52
CA GLU A 337 2.46 -7.99 -6.19
C GLU A 337 1.61 -8.90 -7.08
N LEU A 338 0.67 -9.59 -6.43
CA LEU A 338 -0.33 -10.44 -7.06
C LEU A 338 -1.73 -9.99 -6.63
N ILE A 339 -2.72 -10.24 -7.49
CA ILE A 339 -4.15 -10.08 -7.23
C ILE A 339 -4.78 -11.46 -7.34
N TRP A 340 -5.35 -11.95 -6.25
CA TRP A 340 -6.13 -13.19 -6.25
C TRP A 340 -7.60 -12.91 -6.63
N GLY A 341 -8.24 -13.87 -7.31
CA GLY A 341 -9.67 -13.82 -7.64
C GLY A 341 -9.99 -13.14 -8.98
N ALA A 342 -9.00 -12.99 -9.86
CA ALA A 342 -9.19 -12.51 -11.22
C ALA A 342 -9.94 -13.53 -12.09
N PRO A 343 -10.86 -13.11 -12.98
CA PRO A 343 -11.43 -14.00 -13.98
C PRO A 343 -10.33 -14.61 -14.86
N GLY A 344 -10.38 -15.91 -15.07
CA GLY A 344 -9.36 -16.69 -15.78
C GLY A 344 -8.31 -17.35 -14.87
N GLU A 345 -8.15 -16.90 -13.63
CA GLU A 345 -7.21 -17.48 -12.66
C GLU A 345 -7.87 -18.62 -11.87
N THR A 346 -7.23 -19.79 -11.79
CA THR A 346 -7.64 -20.89 -10.90
C THR A 346 -6.77 -20.94 -9.64
N VAL A 347 -7.20 -21.67 -8.61
CA VAL A 347 -6.37 -21.90 -7.41
C VAL A 347 -5.02 -22.51 -7.80
N ASP A 348 -5.04 -23.53 -8.66
CA ASP A 348 -3.83 -24.22 -9.11
C ASP A 348 -2.89 -23.31 -9.90
N SER A 349 -3.41 -22.51 -10.84
CA SER A 349 -2.58 -21.58 -11.62
C SER A 349 -1.96 -20.51 -10.72
N PHE A 350 -2.72 -20.03 -9.74
CA PHE A 350 -2.26 -19.00 -8.83
C PHE A 350 -1.16 -19.51 -7.90
N LEU A 351 -1.36 -20.66 -7.24
CA LEU A 351 -0.35 -21.23 -6.33
C LEU A 351 0.92 -21.63 -7.09
N THR A 352 0.77 -22.17 -8.32
CA THR A 352 1.91 -22.44 -9.21
C THR A 352 2.66 -21.14 -9.55
N GLY A 353 1.93 -20.06 -9.83
CA GLY A 353 2.50 -18.75 -10.09
C GLY A 353 3.23 -18.18 -8.87
N TYR A 354 2.60 -18.26 -7.71
CA TYR A 354 3.15 -17.83 -6.42
C TYR A 354 4.47 -18.55 -6.11
N ASP A 355 4.51 -19.88 -6.25
CA ASP A 355 5.69 -20.66 -5.95
C ASP A 355 6.84 -20.35 -6.91
N ARG A 356 6.56 -20.24 -8.21
CA ARG A 356 7.55 -19.80 -9.21
C ARG A 356 8.13 -18.43 -8.86
N LEU A 357 7.31 -17.51 -8.37
CA LEU A 357 7.72 -16.17 -8.01
C LEU A 357 8.59 -16.17 -6.75
N SER A 358 8.24 -16.98 -5.75
CA SER A 358 8.98 -17.13 -4.48
C SER A 358 10.43 -17.62 -4.64
N GLU A 359 10.78 -18.15 -5.82
CA GLU A 359 12.15 -18.53 -6.19
C GLU A 359 13.05 -17.32 -6.45
N HIS A 360 12.49 -16.16 -6.78
CA HIS A 360 13.25 -15.02 -7.31
C HIS A 360 13.04 -13.72 -6.54
N VAL A 361 11.99 -13.60 -5.75
CA VAL A 361 11.73 -12.42 -4.91
C VAL A 361 11.74 -12.81 -3.45
N SER A 362 12.17 -11.87 -2.60
CA SER A 362 12.16 -12.07 -1.15
C SER A 362 10.75 -12.10 -0.59
N ARG A 363 9.80 -11.47 -1.29
CA ARG A 363 8.45 -11.17 -0.79
C ARG A 363 7.42 -11.11 -1.92
N ILE A 364 6.23 -11.62 -1.63
CA ILE A 364 5.05 -11.54 -2.49
C ILE A 364 3.90 -10.97 -1.67
N ALA A 365 3.42 -9.78 -2.05
CA ALA A 365 2.19 -9.21 -1.51
C ALA A 365 1.01 -9.70 -2.35
N VAL A 366 -0.01 -10.27 -1.70
CA VAL A 366 -1.20 -10.76 -2.37
C VAL A 366 -2.41 -9.94 -1.93
N TYR A 367 -3.07 -9.31 -2.89
CA TYR A 367 -4.28 -8.52 -2.66
C TYR A 367 -5.52 -9.26 -3.18
N PRO A 368 -6.66 -9.17 -2.49
CA PRO A 368 -7.92 -9.66 -3.04
C PRO A 368 -8.35 -8.76 -4.20
N LEU A 369 -8.96 -9.32 -5.23
CA LEU A 369 -9.62 -8.51 -6.25
C LEU A 369 -10.79 -7.74 -5.63
N LEU A 370 -10.71 -6.43 -5.70
CA LEU A 370 -11.81 -5.52 -5.41
C LEU A 370 -12.46 -5.08 -6.71
N LEU A 371 -13.79 -5.05 -6.73
CA LEU A 371 -14.55 -4.50 -7.85
C LEU A 371 -14.72 -2.99 -7.64
N LEU A 372 -13.73 -2.23 -8.11
CA LEU A 372 -13.70 -0.78 -7.95
C LEU A 372 -14.69 -0.10 -8.92
N PRO A 373 -15.42 0.94 -8.49
CA PRO A 373 -16.27 1.69 -9.41
C PRO A 373 -15.46 2.34 -10.53
N ASN A 374 -16.13 2.65 -11.65
CA ASN A 374 -15.51 3.32 -12.81
C ASN A 374 -14.33 2.53 -13.41
N THR A 375 -14.43 1.20 -13.39
CA THR A 375 -13.45 0.30 -14.01
C THR A 375 -14.14 -0.62 -15.00
N ASN A 376 -13.38 -1.13 -15.97
CA ASN A 376 -13.91 -2.03 -17.00
C ASN A 376 -14.50 -3.31 -16.40
N TYR A 377 -13.95 -3.83 -15.31
CA TYR A 377 -14.53 -4.97 -14.59
C TYR A 377 -15.91 -4.67 -14.00
N THR A 378 -16.14 -3.46 -13.49
CA THR A 378 -17.46 -3.05 -12.99
C THR A 378 -18.46 -2.90 -14.14
N GLU A 379 -18.02 -2.30 -15.25
CA GLU A 379 -18.85 -2.16 -16.47
C GLU A 379 -19.25 -3.50 -17.07
N ASN A 380 -18.36 -4.50 -17.04
CA ASN A 380 -18.56 -5.82 -17.63
C ASN A 380 -18.79 -6.91 -16.58
N ARG A 381 -19.45 -6.55 -15.46
CA ARG A 381 -19.58 -7.45 -14.31
C ARG A 381 -20.31 -8.77 -14.62
N GLU A 382 -21.33 -8.70 -15.49
CA GLU A 382 -22.14 -9.85 -15.86
C GLU A 382 -21.34 -10.83 -16.74
N GLU A 383 -20.53 -10.31 -17.66
CA GLU A 383 -19.64 -11.10 -18.51
C GLU A 383 -18.64 -11.93 -17.69
N HIS A 384 -18.12 -11.33 -16.63
CA HIS A 384 -17.17 -12.00 -15.74
C HIS A 384 -17.83 -12.81 -14.62
N GLY A 385 -19.16 -12.77 -14.50
CA GLY A 385 -19.92 -13.50 -13.50
C GLY A 385 -19.62 -13.09 -12.06
N PHE A 386 -19.25 -11.82 -11.82
CA PHE A 386 -18.84 -11.37 -10.49
C PHE A 386 -20.00 -11.45 -9.48
N VAL A 387 -19.74 -12.18 -8.39
CA VAL A 387 -20.55 -12.15 -7.17
C VAL A 387 -19.74 -11.40 -6.13
N THR A 388 -20.28 -10.29 -5.63
CA THR A 388 -19.60 -9.40 -4.70
C THR A 388 -20.38 -9.22 -3.41
N VAL A 389 -19.66 -8.86 -2.35
CA VAL A 389 -20.21 -8.35 -1.09
C VAL A 389 -19.54 -7.03 -0.75
N ARG A 390 -20.27 -6.10 -0.14
CA ARG A 390 -19.68 -4.85 0.35
C ARG A 390 -19.01 -5.07 1.70
N GLY A 391 -17.93 -4.34 1.96
CA GLY A 391 -17.29 -4.33 3.28
C GLY A 391 -18.23 -3.81 4.37
N ASP A 392 -18.02 -4.28 5.60
CA ASP A 392 -18.80 -3.81 6.76
C ASP A 392 -18.41 -2.38 7.19
N ASN A 393 -17.13 -2.02 7.02
CA ASN A 393 -16.55 -0.76 7.50
C ASN A 393 -16.10 0.19 6.36
N ASP A 394 -16.25 -0.23 5.11
CA ASP A 394 -15.89 0.52 3.91
C ASP A 394 -17.01 0.40 2.85
N ASP A 395 -16.78 0.93 1.66
CA ASP A 395 -17.69 0.83 0.51
C ASP A 395 -17.07 0.12 -0.69
N PHE A 396 -16.03 -0.68 -0.47
CA PHE A 396 -15.46 -1.54 -1.50
C PHE A 396 -16.32 -2.78 -1.71
N GLU A 397 -16.37 -3.25 -2.96
CA GLU A 397 -16.97 -4.52 -3.31
C GLU A 397 -15.89 -5.61 -3.36
N TYR A 398 -15.96 -6.53 -2.42
CA TYR A 398 -15.09 -7.70 -2.32
C TYR A 398 -15.64 -8.82 -3.19
N VAL A 399 -14.82 -9.35 -4.10
CA VAL A 399 -15.21 -10.45 -4.99
C VAL A 399 -15.28 -11.75 -4.18
N LEU A 400 -16.46 -12.37 -4.15
CA LEU A 400 -16.70 -13.69 -3.54
C LEU A 400 -16.51 -14.83 -4.53
N ALA A 401 -16.98 -14.63 -5.77
CA ALA A 401 -16.87 -15.58 -6.86
C ALA A 401 -16.89 -14.86 -8.21
N ASN A 402 -16.46 -15.57 -9.24
CA ASN A 402 -16.56 -15.14 -10.63
C ASN A 402 -16.79 -16.38 -11.53
N ARG A 403 -16.77 -16.21 -12.86
CA ARG A 403 -16.94 -17.34 -13.80
C ARG A 403 -15.87 -18.44 -13.74
N THR A 404 -14.77 -18.22 -13.02
CA THR A 404 -13.64 -19.13 -12.87
C THR A 404 -13.50 -19.66 -11.44
N VAL A 405 -13.69 -18.81 -10.43
CA VAL A 405 -13.47 -19.13 -9.01
C VAL A 405 -14.80 -19.19 -8.27
N THR A 406 -15.04 -20.28 -7.56
CA THR A 406 -16.20 -20.45 -6.67
C THR A 406 -16.00 -19.78 -5.30
N VAL A 407 -17.08 -19.58 -4.55
CA VAL A 407 -17.01 -19.04 -3.19
C VAL A 407 -16.11 -19.89 -2.29
N ALA A 408 -16.20 -21.22 -2.37
CA ALA A 408 -15.42 -22.13 -1.53
C ALA A 408 -13.90 -22.03 -1.82
N GLU A 409 -13.53 -21.98 -3.11
CA GLU A 409 -12.13 -21.78 -3.52
C GLU A 409 -11.61 -20.42 -3.07
N ASN A 410 -12.42 -19.37 -3.21
CA ASN A 410 -12.03 -18.04 -2.75
C ASN A 410 -11.87 -18.00 -1.22
N THR A 411 -12.76 -18.62 -0.44
CA THR A 411 -12.64 -18.73 1.02
C THR A 411 -11.35 -19.45 1.42
N MET A 412 -10.99 -20.56 0.75
CA MET A 412 -9.70 -21.23 0.96
C MET A 412 -8.55 -20.25 0.70
N MET A 413 -8.59 -19.53 -0.41
CA MET A 413 -7.52 -18.63 -0.81
C MET A 413 -7.43 -17.37 0.03
N GLN A 414 -8.52 -16.88 0.62
CA GLN A 414 -8.47 -15.83 1.64
C GLN A 414 -7.69 -16.31 2.88
N ARG A 415 -7.88 -17.55 3.32
CA ARG A 415 -7.08 -18.13 4.42
C ARG A 415 -5.61 -18.25 4.03
N PHE A 416 -5.33 -18.72 2.81
CA PHE A 416 -3.97 -18.74 2.26
C PHE A 416 -3.34 -17.34 2.27
N MET A 417 -4.06 -16.32 1.79
CA MET A 417 -3.58 -14.93 1.75
C MET A 417 -3.31 -14.38 3.14
N PHE A 418 -4.18 -14.64 4.11
CA PHE A 418 -3.95 -14.28 5.50
C PHE A 418 -2.62 -14.87 6.00
N TRP A 419 -2.39 -16.17 5.80
CA TRP A 419 -1.14 -16.82 6.23
C TRP A 419 0.09 -16.38 5.44
N ALA A 420 -0.03 -16.21 4.12
CA ALA A 420 1.04 -15.65 3.29
C ALA A 420 1.41 -14.25 3.80
N ARG A 421 0.43 -13.40 4.10
CA ARG A 421 0.67 -12.06 4.60
C ARG A 421 1.34 -12.05 5.98
N MET A 422 0.85 -12.89 6.88
CA MET A 422 1.38 -13.01 8.24
C MET A 422 2.80 -13.59 8.23
N MET A 423 3.03 -14.67 7.48
CA MET A 423 4.23 -15.49 7.60
C MET A 423 5.34 -15.09 6.63
N SER A 424 5.01 -14.86 5.35
CA SER A 424 5.98 -14.56 4.31
C SER A 424 6.07 -13.06 3.99
N GLU A 425 4.95 -12.35 3.83
CA GLU A 425 4.95 -10.92 3.48
C GLU A 425 5.55 -10.05 4.61
N ASN A 426 5.09 -10.25 5.85
CA ASN A 426 5.63 -9.59 7.04
C ASN A 426 6.86 -10.29 7.64
N MET A 427 7.42 -11.27 6.91
CA MET A 427 8.67 -11.96 7.25
C MET A 427 8.71 -12.53 8.68
N TYR A 428 7.58 -13.00 9.21
CA TYR A 428 7.56 -13.72 10.49
C TYR A 428 8.43 -14.98 10.42
N PHE A 429 8.41 -15.66 9.26
CA PHE A 429 9.44 -16.59 8.85
C PHE A 429 10.19 -16.02 7.65
N ARG A 430 11.53 -16.07 7.68
CA ARG A 430 12.40 -15.42 6.69
C ARG A 430 13.42 -16.37 6.10
N HIS A 431 13.98 -17.23 6.94
CA HIS A 431 15.08 -18.09 6.58
C HIS A 431 14.64 -19.46 6.09
N ILE A 432 13.44 -19.92 6.46
CA ILE A 432 13.01 -21.30 6.24
C ILE A 432 12.54 -21.63 4.82
N TRP A 433 12.06 -20.63 4.05
CA TRP A 433 11.38 -20.87 2.77
C TRP A 433 12.25 -21.52 1.70
N VAL A 434 13.46 -21.00 1.49
CA VAL A 434 14.39 -21.55 0.50
C VAL A 434 14.88 -22.94 0.92
N PRO A 435 15.35 -23.18 2.15
CA PRO A 435 15.70 -24.53 2.62
C PRO A 435 14.57 -25.56 2.49
N LEU A 436 13.31 -25.21 2.79
CA LEU A 436 12.19 -26.12 2.59
C LEU A 436 12.04 -26.56 1.14
N ARG A 437 12.15 -25.61 0.21
CA ARG A 437 12.08 -25.90 -1.22
C ARG A 437 13.26 -26.77 -1.68
N GLU A 438 14.49 -26.34 -1.41
CA GLU A 438 15.70 -26.98 -1.93
C GLU A 438 15.97 -28.35 -1.28
N LEU A 439 15.67 -28.52 0.01
CA LEU A 439 16.00 -29.74 0.75
C LEU A 439 14.81 -30.70 0.89
N ALA A 440 13.59 -30.19 1.04
CA ALA A 440 12.40 -31.01 1.24
C ALA A 440 11.48 -31.10 0.02
N GLY A 441 11.70 -30.28 -1.02
CA GLY A 441 10.79 -30.20 -2.17
C GLY A 441 9.41 -29.61 -1.80
N LEU A 442 9.31 -28.95 -0.64
CA LEU A 442 8.10 -28.29 -0.18
C LEU A 442 8.10 -26.85 -0.64
N THR A 443 7.12 -26.49 -1.46
CA THR A 443 6.97 -25.11 -1.91
C THR A 443 6.47 -24.20 -0.78
N GLN A 444 6.67 -22.89 -0.94
CA GLN A 444 6.21 -21.92 0.05
C GLN A 444 4.68 -21.97 0.18
N SER A 445 3.96 -22.08 -0.93
CA SER A 445 2.50 -22.16 -0.90
C SER A 445 2.00 -23.42 -0.19
N ALA A 446 2.63 -24.58 -0.43
CA ALA A 446 2.29 -25.83 0.23
C ALA A 446 2.49 -25.75 1.75
N ALA A 447 3.60 -25.19 2.21
CA ALA A 447 3.86 -25.01 3.63
C ALA A 447 2.82 -24.08 4.30
N LEU A 448 2.43 -22.99 3.61
CA LEU A 448 1.41 -22.06 4.10
C LEU A 448 0.01 -22.68 4.13
N LEU A 449 -0.35 -23.52 3.14
CA LEU A 449 -1.61 -24.25 3.15
C LEU A 449 -1.65 -25.29 4.28
N MET A 450 -0.55 -26.01 4.50
CA MET A 450 -0.44 -26.95 5.64
C MET A 450 -0.53 -26.24 6.99
N LEU A 451 0.03 -25.02 7.09
CA LEU A 451 -0.14 -24.16 8.27
C LEU A 451 -1.60 -23.77 8.45
N SER A 452 -2.24 -23.32 7.39
CA SER A 452 -3.66 -22.98 7.38
C SER A 452 -4.51 -24.14 7.89
N ASP A 453 -4.39 -25.32 7.29
CA ASP A 453 -5.17 -26.49 7.64
C ASP A 453 -4.93 -26.92 9.09
N TRP A 454 -3.66 -26.98 9.53
CA TRP A 454 -3.32 -27.37 10.91
C TRP A 454 -3.90 -26.39 11.94
N PHE A 455 -3.88 -25.08 11.66
CA PHE A 455 -4.47 -24.08 12.55
C PHE A 455 -6.00 -24.16 12.57
N GLN A 456 -6.65 -24.45 11.44
CA GLN A 456 -8.11 -24.61 11.37
C GLN A 456 -8.59 -25.85 12.15
N ASP A 457 -7.79 -26.93 12.15
CA ASP A 457 -8.10 -28.17 12.87
C ASP A 457 -7.67 -28.13 14.35
N SER A 458 -6.98 -27.08 14.78
CA SER A 458 -6.43 -26.97 16.13
C SER A 458 -7.51 -26.68 17.17
N ALA A 459 -7.52 -27.45 18.25
CA ALA A 459 -8.35 -27.19 19.43
C ALA A 459 -7.65 -26.28 20.47
N ASP A 460 -6.46 -25.74 20.16
CA ASP A 460 -5.72 -24.87 21.09
C ASP A 460 -6.47 -23.53 21.28
N PRO A 461 -6.77 -23.12 22.53
CA PRO A 461 -7.46 -21.87 22.80
C PRO A 461 -6.76 -20.63 22.21
N ALA A 462 -5.42 -20.59 22.22
CA ALA A 462 -4.67 -19.47 21.65
C ALA A 462 -4.84 -19.40 20.12
N VAL A 463 -4.94 -20.56 19.46
CA VAL A 463 -5.27 -20.63 18.03
C VAL A 463 -6.69 -20.15 17.79
N ALA A 464 -7.67 -20.57 18.60
CA ALA A 464 -9.04 -20.06 18.51
C ALA A 464 -9.14 -18.55 18.75
N GLU A 465 -8.34 -17.98 19.65
CA GLU A 465 -8.26 -16.53 19.88
C GLU A 465 -7.61 -15.78 18.69
N LEU A 466 -6.58 -16.37 18.08
CA LEU A 466 -5.96 -15.89 16.84
C LEU A 466 -6.83 -16.14 15.61
N LEU A 467 -7.80 -17.04 15.66
CA LEU A 467 -8.72 -17.29 14.54
C LEU A 467 -10.13 -16.74 14.75
N GLY A 468 -10.46 -16.25 15.94
CA GLY A 468 -11.73 -15.56 16.23
C GLY A 468 -12.98 -16.34 15.79
N HIS A 469 -14.09 -15.63 15.54
CA HIS A 469 -15.32 -16.21 14.98
C HIS A 469 -15.44 -15.78 13.51
N GLY A 470 -15.24 -16.70 12.54
CA GLY A 470 -15.56 -16.46 11.12
C GLY A 470 -14.50 -15.73 10.27
N ARG A 471 -13.20 -15.95 10.50
CA ARG A 471 -12.09 -15.33 9.73
C ARG A 471 -11.94 -15.88 8.31
N GLU A 472 -12.85 -15.50 7.44
CA GLU A 472 -12.82 -15.88 6.02
C GLU A 472 -12.34 -14.74 5.10
N PHE A 473 -11.98 -13.58 5.65
CA PHE A 473 -11.57 -12.40 4.87
C PHE A 473 -10.25 -11.79 5.36
N THR A 474 -9.38 -11.47 4.41
CA THR A 474 -8.12 -10.78 4.68
C THR A 474 -8.37 -9.26 4.76
N ASP A 475 -8.72 -8.75 5.94
CA ASP A 475 -8.67 -7.30 6.22
C ASP A 475 -7.28 -6.91 6.76
N SER A 476 -6.76 -5.78 6.27
CA SER A 476 -5.58 -5.12 6.80
C SER A 476 -5.59 -4.95 8.33
N GLY A 477 -6.71 -4.51 8.93
CA GLY A 477 -6.79 -4.33 10.38
C GLY A 477 -6.61 -5.63 11.16
N LEU A 478 -7.19 -6.73 10.66
CA LEU A 478 -7.06 -8.07 11.26
C LEU A 478 -5.63 -8.60 11.20
N VAL A 479 -4.91 -8.32 10.12
CA VAL A 479 -3.51 -8.74 9.95
C VAL A 479 -2.64 -8.05 11.00
N VAL A 480 -2.80 -6.73 11.19
CA VAL A 480 -2.05 -5.98 12.21
C VAL A 480 -2.36 -6.50 13.61
N GLU A 481 -3.64 -6.67 13.96
CA GLU A 481 -4.05 -7.24 15.25
C GLU A 481 -3.45 -8.65 15.47
N SER A 482 -3.47 -9.48 14.43
CA SER A 482 -2.93 -10.83 14.50
C SER A 482 -1.41 -10.83 14.65
N LEU A 483 -0.69 -9.92 13.98
CA LEU A 483 0.76 -9.77 14.15
C LEU A 483 1.08 -9.38 15.59
N HIS A 484 0.33 -8.42 16.16
CA HIS A 484 0.50 -8.04 17.57
C HIS A 484 0.37 -9.25 18.49
N LYS A 485 -0.65 -10.08 18.29
CA LYS A 485 -0.84 -11.32 19.06
C LYS A 485 0.32 -12.29 18.87
N LEU A 486 0.74 -12.55 17.63
CA LEU A 486 1.82 -13.50 17.34
C LEU A 486 3.18 -13.12 17.93
N TYR A 487 3.46 -11.81 18.04
CA TYR A 487 4.71 -11.32 18.61
C TYR A 487 4.64 -11.12 20.13
N ALA A 488 3.47 -10.77 20.68
CA ALA A 488 3.31 -10.49 22.11
C ALA A 488 3.02 -11.73 22.95
N ASP A 489 2.36 -12.75 22.40
CA ASP A 489 1.90 -13.91 23.16
C ASP A 489 2.89 -15.09 23.08
N PRO A 490 3.55 -15.45 24.20
CA PRO A 490 4.55 -16.52 24.23
C PRO A 490 3.95 -17.92 23.94
N ARG A 491 2.61 -18.09 23.95
CA ARG A 491 1.96 -19.35 23.61
C ARG A 491 2.19 -19.75 22.14
N PHE A 492 2.42 -18.80 21.23
CA PHE A 492 2.54 -19.14 19.80
C PHE A 492 3.85 -19.84 19.44
N ALA A 493 4.97 -19.55 20.13
CA ALA A 493 6.23 -20.23 19.85
C ALA A 493 6.13 -21.77 19.95
N PRO A 494 5.61 -22.37 21.05
CA PRO A 494 5.40 -23.81 21.11
C PRO A 494 4.29 -24.31 20.17
N ILE A 495 3.30 -23.49 19.82
CA ILE A 495 2.28 -23.86 18.82
C ILE A 495 2.92 -24.06 17.45
N PHE A 496 3.74 -23.11 16.98
CA PHE A 496 4.45 -23.24 15.72
C PHE A 496 5.45 -24.41 15.72
N GLN A 497 6.07 -24.72 16.87
CA GLN A 497 6.90 -25.92 16.99
C GLN A 497 6.08 -27.21 16.79
N ARG A 498 4.87 -27.31 17.36
CA ARG A 498 4.00 -28.47 17.13
C ARG A 498 3.55 -28.58 15.68
N TRP A 499 3.14 -27.47 15.06
CA TRP A 499 2.85 -27.44 13.63
C TRP A 499 4.04 -27.93 12.81
N TRP A 500 5.24 -27.45 13.12
CA TRP A 500 6.46 -27.86 12.44
C TRP A 500 6.71 -29.38 12.59
N ASP A 501 6.58 -29.91 13.80
CA ASP A 501 6.84 -31.31 14.11
C ASP A 501 5.79 -32.26 13.51
N GLU A 502 4.52 -31.84 13.48
CA GLU A 502 3.38 -32.67 13.09
C GLU A 502 3.04 -32.55 11.60
N ALA A 503 3.16 -31.36 11.01
CA ALA A 503 2.81 -31.10 9.62
C ALA A 503 4.02 -31.12 8.71
N ILE A 504 5.10 -30.41 9.06
CA ILE A 504 6.23 -30.18 8.15
C ILE A 504 7.25 -31.32 8.19
N LEU A 505 7.81 -31.65 9.35
CA LEU A 505 8.87 -32.66 9.47
C LEU A 505 8.55 -34.04 8.87
N PRO A 506 7.31 -34.56 8.93
CA PRO A 506 6.98 -35.84 8.31
C PRO A 506 7.12 -35.82 6.78
N LYS A 507 7.06 -34.65 6.15
CA LYS A 507 7.27 -34.45 4.71
C LYS A 507 8.74 -34.24 4.35
N VAL A 508 9.60 -33.99 5.33
CA VAL A 508 11.03 -33.74 5.12
C VAL A 508 11.79 -35.08 5.04
N PRO A 509 12.68 -35.28 4.04
CA PRO A 509 13.57 -36.44 3.97
C PRO A 509 14.40 -36.60 5.24
N GLU A 510 14.51 -37.83 5.78
CA GLU A 510 15.15 -38.09 7.08
C GLU A 510 16.54 -37.48 7.24
N ARG A 511 17.36 -37.55 6.19
CA ARG A 511 18.72 -36.97 6.17
C ARG A 511 18.75 -35.46 6.47
N HIS A 512 17.70 -34.73 6.07
CA HIS A 512 17.65 -33.27 6.15
C HIS A 512 16.92 -32.77 7.39
N ARG A 513 16.23 -33.65 8.14
CA ARG A 513 15.44 -33.27 9.32
C ARG A 513 16.27 -32.56 10.39
N PRO A 514 17.48 -33.02 10.78
CA PRO A 514 18.27 -32.33 11.81
C PRO A 514 18.64 -30.90 11.39
N LEU A 515 19.06 -30.72 10.14
CA LEU A 515 19.44 -29.42 9.61
C LEU A 515 18.24 -28.47 9.50
N LEU A 516 17.13 -28.94 8.94
CA LEU A 516 15.92 -28.10 8.78
C LEU A 516 15.29 -27.72 10.13
N ASN A 517 15.35 -28.61 11.13
CA ASN A 517 14.97 -28.26 12.50
C ASN A 517 15.84 -27.11 13.05
N GLU A 518 17.15 -27.18 12.83
CA GLU A 518 18.06 -26.16 13.31
C GLU A 518 17.88 -24.83 12.58
N ILE A 519 17.60 -24.87 11.27
CA ILE A 519 17.23 -23.68 10.49
C ILE A 519 15.91 -23.08 10.99
N PHE A 520 14.89 -23.89 11.26
CA PHE A 520 13.63 -23.40 11.82
C PHE A 520 13.83 -22.75 13.19
N ARG A 521 14.67 -23.34 14.04
CA ARG A 521 15.07 -22.74 15.32
C ARG A 521 15.80 -21.41 15.12
N TYR A 522 16.69 -21.33 14.13
CA TYR A 522 17.42 -20.11 13.79
C TYR A 522 16.48 -19.00 13.29
N ASP A 523 15.51 -19.34 12.43
CA ASP A 523 14.49 -18.41 11.94
C ASP A 523 13.69 -17.83 13.12
N ASN A 524 13.22 -18.68 14.02
CA ASN A 524 12.52 -18.26 15.24
C ASN A 524 13.37 -17.39 16.17
N THR A 525 14.68 -17.67 16.26
CA THR A 525 15.62 -16.94 17.12
C THR A 525 15.96 -15.56 16.55
N THR A 526 15.97 -15.41 15.22
CA THR A 526 16.33 -14.15 14.54
C THR A 526 15.16 -13.20 14.32
N ARG A 527 13.94 -13.57 14.75
CA ARG A 527 12.78 -12.67 14.71
C ARG A 527 13.03 -11.36 15.47
N PRO A 528 12.44 -10.23 15.03
CA PRO A 528 12.48 -8.98 15.79
C PRO A 528 11.97 -9.15 17.22
N ILE A 529 12.55 -8.39 18.14
CA ILE A 529 12.09 -8.33 19.54
C ILE A 529 10.99 -7.27 19.63
N TYR A 530 9.79 -7.71 20.03
CA TYR A 530 8.60 -6.86 20.16
C TYR A 530 8.35 -6.51 21.64
N ALA A 531 8.22 -5.23 21.94
CA ALA A 531 7.91 -4.66 23.26
C ALA A 531 8.83 -5.15 24.39
N GLY A 532 10.07 -5.51 24.06
CA GLY A 532 11.03 -6.11 24.99
C GLY A 532 10.74 -7.56 25.39
N ALA A 533 9.67 -8.19 24.88
CA ALA A 533 9.39 -9.60 25.10
C ALA A 533 10.48 -10.47 24.45
N GLY A 534 11.15 -11.30 25.24
CA GLY A 534 12.35 -12.03 24.81
C GLY A 534 13.66 -11.28 25.05
N ALA A 535 13.66 -10.02 25.46
CA ALA A 535 14.91 -9.28 25.71
C ALA A 535 15.53 -9.57 27.10
N GLU A 536 14.98 -10.50 27.88
CA GLU A 536 15.32 -10.68 29.30
C GLU A 536 16.80 -10.99 29.52
N ASP A 537 17.40 -11.74 28.60
CA ASP A 537 18.82 -12.15 28.64
C ASP A 537 19.70 -11.34 27.66
N ALA A 538 19.20 -10.24 27.09
CA ALA A 538 19.93 -9.43 26.11
C ALA A 538 20.57 -8.19 26.73
N GLU A 539 21.80 -7.86 26.32
CA GLU A 539 22.45 -6.61 26.68
C GLU A 539 22.05 -5.50 25.71
N VAL A 540 21.86 -4.26 26.20
CA VAL A 540 21.66 -3.11 25.31
C VAL A 540 23.02 -2.53 24.91
N ARG A 541 23.32 -2.49 23.61
CA ARG A 541 24.55 -1.88 23.05
C ARG A 541 24.22 -0.92 21.92
N SER A 542 25.08 0.08 21.71
CA SER A 542 25.00 0.97 20.55
C SER A 542 25.84 0.39 19.41
N ILE A 543 25.24 0.22 18.24
CA ILE A 543 25.87 -0.25 17.01
C ILE A 543 25.50 0.74 15.91
N ASP A 544 26.50 1.30 15.23
CA ASP A 544 26.34 2.36 14.21
C ASP A 544 25.50 3.56 14.68
N GLY A 545 25.62 3.91 15.97
CA GLY A 545 24.88 5.02 16.58
C GLY A 545 23.42 4.71 16.93
N LEU A 546 22.96 3.47 16.71
CA LEU A 546 21.59 3.03 17.00
C LEU A 546 21.55 2.00 18.15
N PRO A 547 20.52 2.04 19.01
CA PRO A 547 20.39 1.09 20.12
C PRO A 547 19.96 -0.30 19.61
N HIS A 548 20.61 -1.34 20.14
CA HIS A 548 20.34 -2.75 19.83
C HIS A 548 20.29 -3.60 21.10
N TYR A 549 19.41 -4.60 21.13
CA TYR A 549 19.51 -5.76 22.02
C TYR A 549 20.56 -6.72 21.45
N VAL A 550 21.48 -7.21 22.28
CA VAL A 550 22.56 -8.12 21.89
C VAL A 550 22.50 -9.39 22.72
N ARG A 551 22.27 -10.52 22.07
CA ARG A 551 22.27 -11.85 22.68
C ARG A 551 23.53 -12.61 22.27
N SER A 552 24.35 -13.00 23.24
CA SER A 552 25.57 -13.80 23.04
C SER A 552 25.35 -15.22 23.55
N GLY A 553 26.24 -16.17 23.21
CA GLY A 553 26.14 -17.52 23.75
C GLY A 553 25.12 -18.43 23.06
N LEU A 554 24.54 -18.00 21.92
CA LEU A 554 23.52 -18.77 21.22
C LEU A 554 24.20 -19.91 20.46
N ARG A 555 24.06 -21.14 20.96
CA ARG A 555 24.66 -22.33 20.34
C ARG A 555 23.76 -22.88 19.24
N PHE A 556 24.33 -23.15 18.07
CA PHE A 556 23.72 -23.83 16.93
C PHE A 556 24.58 -25.00 16.48
N GLN A 557 23.96 -26.06 15.95
CA GLN A 557 24.65 -27.26 15.45
C GLN A 557 25.33 -27.03 14.09
N TYR A 558 25.03 -25.92 13.41
CA TYR A 558 25.70 -25.56 12.16
C TYR A 558 25.93 -24.06 12.10
N ALA A 559 26.85 -23.64 11.23
CA ALA A 559 27.12 -22.24 10.93
C ALA A 559 25.96 -21.64 10.09
N MET A 560 24.85 -21.32 10.76
CA MET A 560 23.57 -20.97 10.13
C MET A 560 23.68 -19.91 9.03
N PRO A 561 24.39 -18.76 9.21
CA PRO A 561 24.54 -17.78 8.14
C PRO A 561 25.16 -18.37 6.86
N GLN A 562 26.26 -19.11 6.99
CA GLN A 562 26.99 -19.71 5.88
C GLN A 562 26.18 -20.81 5.18
N VAL A 563 25.50 -21.64 5.96
CA VAL A 563 24.63 -22.69 5.41
C VAL A 563 23.47 -22.07 4.62
N LEU A 564 22.78 -21.07 5.18
CA LEU A 564 21.69 -20.38 4.49
C LEU A 564 22.15 -19.68 3.21
N ASP A 565 23.30 -19.02 3.25
CA ASP A 565 23.90 -18.36 2.08
C ASP A 565 24.34 -19.37 1.02
N ALA A 566 24.81 -20.55 1.42
CA ALA A 566 25.17 -21.61 0.50
C ALA A 566 23.93 -22.22 -0.16
N ILE A 567 22.88 -22.54 0.61
CA ILE A 567 21.60 -23.05 0.10
C ILE A 567 21.00 -22.05 -0.91
N ARG A 568 20.92 -20.76 -0.56
CA ARG A 568 20.37 -19.70 -1.43
C ARG A 568 21.14 -19.53 -2.74
N ALA A 569 22.46 -19.71 -2.68
CA ALA A 569 23.33 -19.62 -3.85
C ALA A 569 23.50 -20.96 -4.59
N SER A 570 22.76 -22.00 -4.20
CA SER A 570 22.91 -23.37 -4.71
C SER A 570 24.36 -23.86 -4.68
N ARG A 571 25.12 -23.47 -3.65
CA ARG A 571 26.51 -23.87 -3.42
C ARG A 571 26.58 -25.07 -2.47
N PRO A 572 27.62 -25.91 -2.57
CA PRO A 572 27.88 -26.93 -1.56
C PRO A 572 28.04 -26.32 -0.17
N PHE A 573 27.55 -27.01 0.85
CA PHE A 573 27.71 -26.66 2.26
C PHE A 573 28.00 -27.91 3.08
N ASP A 574 28.53 -27.70 4.28
CA ASP A 574 28.74 -28.76 5.25
C ASP A 574 27.42 -29.04 5.98
N ASP A 575 26.90 -30.25 5.83
CA ASP A 575 25.71 -30.76 6.51
C ASP A 575 26.05 -31.67 7.70
N GLU A 576 27.33 -31.73 8.10
CA GLU A 576 27.76 -32.33 9.35
C GLU A 576 27.60 -31.35 10.52
N PRO A 577 27.01 -31.80 11.66
CA PRO A 577 26.91 -30.97 12.85
C PRO A 577 28.28 -30.54 13.38
N SER A 578 28.51 -29.24 13.42
CA SER A 578 29.67 -28.60 14.03
C SER A 578 29.17 -27.45 14.90
N PRO A 579 29.13 -27.62 16.24
CA PRO A 579 28.58 -26.61 17.13
C PRO A 579 29.27 -25.26 17.00
N VAL A 580 28.48 -24.22 16.71
CA VAL A 580 28.92 -22.82 16.61
C VAL A 580 28.17 -21.99 17.63
N GLU A 581 28.87 -21.04 18.25
CA GLU A 581 28.28 -20.03 19.12
C GLU A 581 28.11 -18.73 18.33
N LEU A 582 26.89 -18.18 18.32
CA LEU A 582 26.54 -16.96 17.60
C LEU A 582 26.18 -15.84 18.57
N THR A 583 26.47 -14.61 18.13
CA THR A 583 26.01 -13.38 18.78
C THR A 583 25.07 -12.66 17.83
N LEU A 584 23.82 -12.43 18.26
CA LEU A 584 22.79 -11.74 17.48
C LEU A 584 22.51 -10.35 18.04
N ALA A 585 22.40 -9.36 17.16
CA ALA A 585 21.97 -8.01 17.47
C ALA A 585 20.63 -7.68 16.82
N TYR A 586 19.70 -7.14 17.60
CA TYR A 586 18.34 -6.76 17.19
C TYR A 586 18.19 -5.27 17.44
N ARG A 587 17.86 -4.49 16.39
CA ARG A 587 17.63 -3.05 16.57
C ARG A 587 16.42 -2.83 17.48
N ILE A 588 16.48 -1.84 18.36
CA ILE A 588 15.36 -1.47 19.24
C ILE A 588 14.39 -0.55 18.48
N GLY A 589 13.09 -0.73 18.70
CA GLY A 589 12.02 0.12 18.13
C GLY A 589 11.15 -0.56 17.07
N PHE A 590 11.15 -1.90 17.01
CA PHE A 590 10.30 -2.65 16.08
C PHE A 590 8.80 -2.36 16.26
N ASP A 591 8.38 -2.01 17.48
CA ASP A 591 6.98 -1.81 17.86
C ASP A 591 6.26 -0.74 17.03
N ASP A 592 7.00 0.26 16.55
CA ASP A 592 6.49 1.35 15.73
C ASP A 592 6.30 0.95 14.26
N TYR A 593 6.70 -0.27 13.86
CA TYR A 593 6.83 -0.71 12.47
C TYR A 593 6.33 -2.14 12.24
N LEU A 594 5.49 -2.67 13.12
CA LEU A 594 5.05 -4.08 13.09
C LEU A 594 4.38 -4.48 11.77
N ASP A 595 3.59 -3.58 11.20
CA ASP A 595 2.86 -3.74 9.93
C ASP A 595 3.59 -3.11 8.73
N ASN A 596 4.79 -2.57 8.98
CA ASN A 596 5.65 -2.01 7.96
C ASN A 596 6.77 -3.01 7.64
N HIS A 597 6.46 -3.94 6.74
CA HIS A 597 7.38 -4.99 6.28
C HIS A 597 8.72 -4.45 5.77
N GLU A 598 8.74 -3.28 5.14
CA GLU A 598 9.93 -2.64 4.58
C GLU A 598 10.93 -2.28 5.68
N LEU A 599 10.40 -1.84 6.81
CA LEU A 599 11.20 -1.47 7.98
C LEU A 599 11.49 -2.66 8.90
N ALA A 600 10.59 -3.64 8.98
CA ALA A 600 10.70 -4.82 9.84
C ALA A 600 12.04 -5.57 9.69
N THR A 601 12.56 -5.70 8.47
CA THR A 601 13.85 -6.41 8.20
C THR A 601 15.07 -5.75 8.86
N TYR A 602 15.00 -4.46 9.18
CA TYR A 602 16.07 -3.75 9.89
C TYR A 602 16.08 -4.04 11.40
N TYR A 603 15.01 -4.64 11.92
CA TYR A 603 14.86 -5.00 13.34
C TYR A 603 15.09 -6.48 13.62
N ALA A 604 15.13 -7.33 12.59
CA ALA A 604 15.49 -8.74 12.72
C ALA A 604 16.93 -8.91 13.24
N GLY A 605 17.16 -9.99 13.99
CA GLY A 605 18.45 -10.36 14.56
C GLY A 605 19.50 -10.58 13.48
N ARG A 606 20.63 -9.86 13.58
CA ARG A 606 21.79 -9.97 12.69
C ARG A 606 22.98 -10.53 13.45
N CYS A 607 23.73 -11.43 12.82
CA CYS A 607 24.95 -11.97 13.40
C CYS A 607 26.05 -10.89 13.43
N LEU A 608 26.66 -10.66 14.60
CA LEU A 608 27.75 -9.68 14.77
C LEU A 608 29.14 -10.27 14.47
N ASP A 609 29.31 -11.57 14.69
CA ASP A 609 30.56 -12.27 14.50
C ASP A 609 30.31 -13.47 13.59
N ILE A 610 30.95 -13.50 12.41
CA ILE A 610 31.37 -14.75 11.81
C ILE A 610 32.88 -14.77 11.96
N ARG A 611 33.38 -15.38 13.03
CA ARG A 611 34.81 -15.67 13.17
C ARG A 611 35.13 -17.01 12.55
#